data_AF-A0A5N3P3X1-F1
#
_entry.id   AF-A0A5N3P3X1-F1
#
_cell.length_a   1.000
_cell.length_b   1.000
_cell.length_c   1.000
_cell.angle_alpha   90.00
_cell.angle_beta   90.00
_cell.angle_gamma   90.00
#
_symmetry.space_group_name_H-M   'P 1'
#
loop_
_entity.id
_entity.type
_entity.pdbx_description
1 polymer ?
#
loop_
_entity_poly.entity_id
_entity_poly.type
_entity_poly.pdbx_seq_one_letter_code
_entity_poly.pdbx_strand_id
1 'polypeptide(L)'
;MKAFHKPILVAVTMATIGVPPVLAEDRILPVPTVTIYPGDIIDAAMLKDRLYPDTYRFRTAVIESPRVLIGKTVRRTLIPGEAIPMNSVDDPKVVTRGVPTTVVFEEAGLSITGVGTPLQSGIVGQSIQVKNIDSGRIIIGRVEADGKIRIGGY
;
A
#
# COMPACT_ATOMS: atom_id res chain seq x y z
N MET A 1 -35.49 -7.97 -80.68
CA MET A 1 -34.06 -8.37 -80.82
C MET A 1 -33.25 -7.65 -79.73
N LYS A 2 -32.44 -8.39 -78.95
CA LYS A 2 -31.43 -7.96 -77.93
C LYS A 2 -32.02 -7.34 -76.63
N ALA A 3 -32.19 -8.04 -75.51
CA ALA A 3 -31.23 -8.64 -74.55
C ALA A 3 -30.26 -7.61 -73.94
N PHE A 4 -30.35 -7.35 -72.62
CA PHE A 4 -29.22 -7.16 -71.69
C PHE A 4 -29.68 -7.10 -70.22
N HIS A 5 -29.16 -8.02 -69.40
CA HIS A 5 -29.19 -8.05 -67.93
C HIS A 5 -28.39 -6.88 -67.32
N LYS A 6 -28.79 -6.35 -66.14
CA LYS A 6 -28.05 -6.48 -64.86
C LYS A 6 -28.62 -5.59 -63.71
N PRO A 7 -28.38 -5.97 -62.43
CA PRO A 7 -29.10 -5.54 -61.23
C PRO A 7 -28.40 -4.38 -60.49
N ILE A 8 -29.12 -3.59 -59.70
CA ILE A 8 -28.56 -2.54 -58.83
C ILE A 8 -29.34 -2.59 -57.49
N LEU A 9 -28.82 -3.31 -56.49
CA LEU A 9 -27.90 -2.87 -55.43
C LEU A 9 -28.68 -2.43 -54.18
N VAL A 10 -28.89 -3.38 -53.28
CA VAL A 10 -29.39 -3.16 -51.91
C VAL A 10 -28.33 -2.37 -51.15
N ALA A 11 -28.62 -1.12 -50.82
CA ALA A 11 -27.79 -0.30 -49.95
C ALA A 11 -27.98 -0.75 -48.50
N VAL A 12 -27.08 -1.60 -48.00
CA VAL A 12 -26.97 -1.90 -46.57
C VAL A 12 -26.21 -0.75 -45.92
N THR A 13 -26.93 0.10 -45.20
CA THR A 13 -26.37 1.17 -44.39
C THR A 13 -25.65 0.54 -43.20
N MET A 14 -24.32 0.38 -43.31
CA MET A 14 -23.48 -0.01 -42.16
C MET A 14 -23.47 1.15 -41.17
N ALA A 15 -24.17 0.98 -40.04
CA ALA A 15 -24.01 1.83 -38.87
C ALA A 15 -22.59 1.62 -38.32
N THR A 16 -21.71 2.60 -38.56
CA THR A 16 -20.42 2.68 -37.90
C THR A 16 -20.65 2.98 -36.42
N ILE A 17 -20.33 2.01 -35.56
CA ILE A 17 -20.24 2.24 -34.13
C ILE A 17 -19.04 3.17 -33.91
N GLY A 18 -19.33 4.46 -33.68
CA GLY A 18 -18.34 5.42 -33.21
C GLY A 18 -17.88 5.00 -31.83
N VAL A 19 -16.68 4.43 -31.72
CA VAL A 19 -15.99 4.31 -30.44
C VAL A 19 -15.69 5.76 -30.01
N PRO A 20 -16.29 6.28 -28.93
CA PRO A 20 -15.92 7.61 -28.46
C PRO A 20 -14.41 7.58 -28.19
N PRO A 21 -13.64 8.61 -28.59
CA PRO A 21 -12.28 8.74 -28.10
C PRO A 21 -12.40 8.81 -26.58
N VAL A 22 -11.89 7.78 -25.90
CA VAL A 22 -11.64 7.86 -24.47
C VAL A 22 -10.72 9.06 -24.31
N LEU A 23 -11.27 10.17 -23.83
CA LEU A 23 -10.51 11.34 -23.47
C LEU A 23 -9.55 10.87 -22.39
N ALA A 24 -8.27 10.78 -22.76
CA ALA A 24 -7.19 10.43 -21.87
C ALA A 24 -7.16 11.49 -20.76
N GLU A 25 -7.69 11.16 -19.59
CA GLU A 25 -7.55 11.97 -18.39
C GLU A 25 -6.10 11.81 -17.93
N ASP A 26 -5.31 12.89 -18.01
CA ASP A 26 -3.97 12.91 -17.44
C ASP A 26 -4.02 12.46 -15.98
N ARG A 27 -3.32 11.38 -15.65
CA ARG A 27 -3.38 10.78 -14.31
C ARG A 27 -2.36 11.47 -13.42
N ILE A 28 -2.84 12.09 -12.35
CA ILE A 28 -1.97 12.69 -11.33
C ILE A 28 -1.48 11.57 -10.43
N LEU A 29 -0.16 11.36 -10.38
CA LEU A 29 0.47 10.36 -9.52
C LEU A 29 1.50 11.00 -8.59
N PRO A 30 1.52 10.60 -7.32
CA PRO A 30 2.57 10.98 -6.40
C PRO A 30 3.89 10.29 -6.79
N VAL A 31 4.92 11.10 -7.03
CA VAL A 31 6.29 10.65 -7.24
C VAL A 31 7.18 11.10 -6.09
N PRO A 32 8.19 10.31 -5.71
CA PRO A 32 9.18 10.75 -4.73
C PRO A 32 9.98 11.92 -5.29
N THR A 33 10.31 12.90 -4.46
CA THR A 33 11.23 14.00 -4.80
C THR A 33 12.68 13.66 -4.45
N VAL A 34 12.86 12.72 -3.53
CA VAL A 34 14.15 12.24 -3.02
C VAL A 34 14.22 10.72 -3.12
N THR A 35 15.42 10.16 -3.07
CA THR A 35 15.61 8.71 -2.94
C THR A 35 15.20 8.29 -1.53
N ILE A 36 14.20 7.40 -1.43
CA ILE A 36 13.73 6.88 -0.14
C ILE A 36 14.18 5.42 -0.01
N TYR A 37 14.82 5.07 1.10
CA TYR A 37 15.40 3.75 1.30
C TYR A 37 14.42 2.77 1.97
N PRO A 38 14.64 1.46 1.82
CA PRO A 38 13.86 0.47 2.55
C PRO A 38 13.98 0.66 4.07
N GLY A 39 12.85 0.73 4.75
CA GLY A 39 12.74 0.98 6.19
C GLY A 39 12.33 2.42 6.54
N ASP A 40 12.49 3.37 5.62
CA ASP A 40 12.09 4.76 5.85
C ASP A 40 10.57 4.91 5.78
N ILE A 41 10.05 5.87 6.55
CA ILE A 41 8.65 6.26 6.55
C ILE A 41 8.45 7.32 5.47
N ILE A 42 7.42 7.16 4.64
CA ILE A 42 7.09 8.14 3.60
C ILE A 42 6.35 9.32 4.23
N ASP A 43 6.93 10.51 4.09
CA ASP A 43 6.29 11.77 4.47
C ASP A 43 5.64 12.47 3.28
N ALA A 44 4.63 13.30 3.56
CA ALA A 44 3.96 14.11 2.54
C ALA A 44 4.91 15.05 1.80
N ALA A 45 5.93 15.57 2.49
CA ALA A 45 6.94 16.46 1.93
C ALA A 45 7.87 15.76 0.92
N MET A 46 7.98 14.43 0.99
CA MET A 46 8.79 13.64 0.07
C MET A 46 8.05 13.29 -1.22
N LEU A 47 6.76 13.60 -1.30
CA LEU A 47 5.90 13.31 -2.45
C LEU A 47 5.61 14.59 -3.23
N LYS A 48 5.61 14.48 -4.55
CA LYS A 48 5.16 15.52 -5.46
C LYS A 48 4.21 14.93 -6.48
N ASP A 49 3.14 15.64 -6.76
CA ASP A 49 2.21 15.25 -7.80
C ASP A 49 2.83 15.50 -9.18
N ARG A 50 2.85 14.45 -10.00
CA ARG A 50 3.31 14.51 -11.39
C ARG A 50 2.20 13.99 -12.30
N LEU A 51 1.97 14.72 -13.39
CA LEU A 51 1.07 14.31 -14.45
C LEU A 51 1.74 13.21 -15.28
N TYR A 52 1.08 12.08 -15.38
CA TYR A 52 1.44 11.01 -16.31
C TYR A 52 0.37 10.95 -17.41
N PRO A 53 0.79 10.88 -18.69
CA PRO A 53 -0.15 10.59 -19.77
C PRO A 53 -0.70 9.17 -19.57
N ASP A 54 -2.01 8.96 -19.76
CA ASP A 54 -2.66 7.65 -19.55
C ASP A 54 -2.13 6.54 -20.50
N THR A 55 -1.45 6.94 -21.57
CA THR A 55 -0.69 6.01 -22.44
C THR A 55 0.47 5.31 -21.70
N TYR A 56 0.94 5.88 -20.59
CA TYR A 56 2.01 5.31 -19.79
C TYR A 56 1.50 4.07 -19.04
N ARG A 57 1.82 2.90 -19.59
CA ARG A 57 1.45 1.62 -18.99
C ARG A 57 2.39 1.27 -17.85
N PHE A 58 1.91 1.43 -16.62
CA PHE A 58 2.60 0.90 -15.45
C PHE A 58 2.62 -0.62 -15.50
N ARG A 59 3.79 -1.21 -15.25
CA ARG A 59 3.95 -2.67 -15.17
C ARG A 59 3.32 -3.27 -13.91
N THR A 60 3.02 -2.43 -12.92
CA THR A 60 2.50 -2.77 -11.59
C THR A 60 1.41 -1.78 -11.21
N ALA A 61 0.48 -2.16 -10.33
CA ALA A 61 -0.44 -1.23 -9.70
C ALA A 61 0.34 -0.11 -8.98
N VAL A 62 0.00 1.15 -9.27
CA VAL A 62 0.61 2.34 -8.68
C VAL A 62 -0.35 2.99 -7.71
N ILE A 63 0.19 3.66 -6.69
CA ILE A 63 -0.63 4.38 -5.72
C ILE A 63 -0.88 5.78 -6.26
N GLU A 64 -2.16 6.13 -6.45
CA GLU A 64 -2.58 7.42 -6.99
C GLU A 64 -2.79 8.48 -5.90
N SER A 65 -3.10 8.04 -4.69
CA SER A 65 -3.40 8.93 -3.58
C SER A 65 -2.18 9.09 -2.67
N PRO A 66 -1.57 10.29 -2.57
CA PRO A 66 -0.49 10.54 -1.63
C PRO A 66 -0.89 10.26 -0.18
N ARG A 67 -2.18 10.45 0.17
CA ARG A 67 -2.73 10.11 1.50
C ARG A 67 -2.52 8.66 1.92
N VAL A 68 -2.51 7.73 0.97
CA VAL A 68 -2.33 6.30 1.25
C VAL A 68 -0.85 5.95 1.46
N LEU A 69 0.06 6.77 0.91
CA LEU A 69 1.50 6.60 1.04
C LEU A 69 2.03 7.16 2.36
N ILE A 70 1.46 8.28 2.83
CA ILE A 70 1.93 8.96 4.04
C ILE A 70 1.83 8.03 5.25
N GLY A 71 2.94 7.92 6.00
CA GLY A 71 3.03 7.09 7.19
C GLY A 71 3.30 5.60 6.92
N LYS A 72 3.38 5.19 5.66
CA LYS A 72 3.80 3.83 5.31
C LYS A 72 5.31 3.69 5.25
N THR A 73 5.80 2.48 5.46
CA THR A 73 7.23 2.16 5.38
C THR A 73 7.58 1.66 3.99
N VAL A 74 8.70 2.16 3.46
CA VAL A 74 9.22 1.73 2.17
C VAL A 74 9.84 0.32 2.30
N ARG A 75 9.47 -0.57 1.39
CA ARG A 75 10.02 -1.93 1.31
C ARG A 75 11.13 -2.05 0.26
N ARG A 76 11.12 -1.20 -0.76
CA ARG A 76 12.10 -1.18 -1.87
C ARG A 76 12.49 0.26 -2.18
N THR A 77 13.76 0.50 -2.52
CA THR A 77 14.26 1.83 -2.84
C THR A 77 13.34 2.53 -3.86
N LEU A 78 12.83 3.71 -3.48
CA LEU A 78 12.02 4.54 -4.35
C LEU A 78 12.94 5.56 -5.04
N ILE A 79 12.87 5.59 -6.37
CA ILE A 79 13.67 6.49 -7.19
C ILE A 79 12.89 7.81 -7.38
N PRO A 80 13.55 8.97 -7.23
CA PRO A 80 12.89 10.24 -7.44
C PRO A 80 12.35 10.38 -8.86
N GLY A 81 11.11 10.86 -8.98
CA GLY A 81 10.42 11.07 -10.25
C GLY A 81 9.81 9.81 -10.87
N GLU A 82 9.87 8.66 -10.22
CA GLU A 82 9.16 7.44 -10.65
C GLU A 82 7.84 7.28 -9.88
N ALA A 83 6.82 6.71 -10.53
CA ALA A 83 5.57 6.39 -9.87
C ALA A 83 5.79 5.30 -8.81
N ILE A 84 5.17 5.45 -7.64
CA ILE A 84 5.36 4.52 -6.53
C ILE A 84 4.46 3.31 -6.73
N PRO A 85 5.03 2.11 -6.95
CA PRO A 85 4.22 0.92 -7.10
C PRO A 85 3.72 0.45 -5.73
N MET A 86 2.51 -0.11 -5.70
CA MET A 86 1.83 -0.54 -4.47
C MET A 86 2.59 -1.64 -3.72
N ASN A 87 3.43 -2.41 -4.42
CA ASN A 87 4.27 -3.46 -3.84
C ASN A 87 5.59 -2.96 -3.22
N SER A 88 5.93 -1.68 -3.38
CA SER A 88 7.15 -1.08 -2.80
C SER A 88 6.92 -0.46 -1.43
N VAL A 89 5.68 -0.48 -0.93
CA VAL A 89 5.28 0.19 0.30
C VAL A 89 4.51 -0.80 1.18
N ASP A 90 4.75 -0.76 2.49
CA ASP A 90 4.17 -1.65 3.49
C ASP A 90 3.76 -0.86 4.74
N ASP A 91 2.95 -1.45 5.62
CA ASP A 91 2.58 -0.79 6.87
C ASP A 91 3.81 -0.66 7.80
N PRO A 92 3.91 0.45 8.56
CA PRO A 92 5.06 0.69 9.39
C PRO A 92 5.16 -0.37 10.48
N LYS A 93 6.35 -0.95 10.61
CA LYS A 93 6.66 -1.87 11.69
C LYS A 93 6.78 -1.06 12.98
N VAL A 94 5.71 -1.05 13.75
CA VAL A 94 5.68 -0.33 15.03
C VAL A 94 6.52 -1.07 16.09
N VAL A 95 6.63 -2.40 15.97
CA VAL A 95 7.46 -3.21 16.85
C VAL A 95 8.56 -3.91 16.06
N THR A 96 9.80 -3.79 16.53
CA THR A 96 10.97 -4.42 15.92
C THR A 96 11.50 -5.56 16.79
N ARG A 97 11.85 -6.68 16.15
CA ARG A 97 12.50 -7.82 16.82
C ARG A 97 13.72 -7.35 17.62
N GLY A 98 13.81 -7.79 18.88
CA GLY A 98 14.97 -7.54 19.73
C GLY A 98 14.95 -6.18 20.44
N VAL A 99 14.04 -5.26 20.09
CA VAL A 99 13.94 -3.95 20.73
C VAL A 99 13.02 -4.05 21.96
N PRO A 100 13.51 -3.79 23.19
CA PRO A 100 12.67 -3.81 24.37
C PRO A 100 11.47 -2.88 24.22
N THR A 101 10.27 -3.42 24.40
CA THR A 101 9.00 -2.72 24.18
C THR A 101 8.10 -2.94 25.40
N THR A 102 7.29 -1.94 25.73
CA THR A 102 6.33 -2.03 26.83
C THR A 102 5.23 -3.04 26.49
N VAL A 103 4.97 -3.92 27.43
CA VAL A 103 3.94 -4.94 27.36
C VAL A 103 2.86 -4.58 28.39
N VAL A 104 1.61 -4.53 27.97
CA VAL A 104 0.46 -4.26 28.84
C VAL A 104 -0.38 -5.51 28.88
N PHE A 105 -0.51 -6.10 30.07
CA PHE A 105 -1.39 -7.22 30.32
C PHE A 105 -2.69 -6.71 30.93
N GLU A 106 -3.82 -6.97 30.27
CA GLU A 106 -5.15 -6.57 30.75
C GLU A 106 -6.08 -7.78 30.87
N GLU A 107 -6.54 -8.06 32.10
CA GLU A 107 -7.51 -9.13 32.37
C GLU A 107 -8.43 -8.74 33.53
N ALA A 108 -9.75 -8.86 33.35
CA ALA A 108 -10.75 -8.66 34.41
C ALA A 108 -10.62 -7.35 35.22
N GLY A 109 -10.17 -6.26 34.59
CA GLY A 109 -9.97 -4.95 35.25
C GLY A 109 -8.61 -4.77 35.92
N LEU A 110 -7.72 -5.76 35.83
CA LEU A 110 -6.32 -5.65 36.24
C LEU A 110 -5.46 -5.28 35.02
N SER A 111 -4.71 -4.18 35.11
CA SER A 111 -3.73 -3.77 34.10
C SER A 111 -2.33 -3.83 34.69
N ILE A 112 -1.49 -4.71 34.15
CA ILE A 112 -0.09 -4.88 34.55
C ILE A 112 0.77 -4.40 33.39
N THR A 113 1.68 -3.46 33.67
CA THR A 113 2.67 -3.01 32.69
C THR A 113 4.02 -3.67 32.98
N GLY A 114 4.65 -4.22 31.94
CA GLY A 114 5.97 -4.82 32.01
C GLY A 114 6.82 -4.48 30.78
N VAL A 115 8.03 -5.01 30.74
CA VAL A 115 8.93 -4.85 29.59
C VAL A 115 9.17 -6.22 28.95
N GLY A 116 9.04 -6.27 27.63
CA GLY A 116 9.24 -7.48 26.85
C GLY A 116 10.10 -7.23 25.63
N THR A 117 10.87 -8.24 25.25
CA THR A 117 11.64 -8.25 24.01
C THR A 117 10.86 -9.02 22.94
N PRO A 118 10.40 -8.35 21.86
CA PRO A 118 9.72 -8.99 20.75
C PRO A 118 10.66 -9.98 20.07
N LEU A 119 10.18 -11.20 19.84
CA LEU A 119 10.91 -12.22 19.07
C LEU A 119 10.76 -12.02 17.56
N GLN A 120 9.78 -11.22 17.15
CA GLN A 120 9.42 -10.97 15.76
C GLN A 120 9.07 -9.48 15.59
N SER A 121 9.32 -8.92 14.40
CA SER A 121 8.82 -7.58 14.07
C SER A 121 7.35 -7.66 13.68
N GLY A 122 6.56 -6.66 14.07
CA GLY A 122 5.12 -6.63 13.82
C GLY A 122 4.59 -5.24 13.49
N ILE A 123 3.48 -5.23 12.77
CA ILE A 123 2.69 -4.02 12.48
C ILE A 123 1.53 -3.88 13.48
N VAL A 124 0.89 -2.72 13.52
CA VAL A 124 -0.29 -2.48 14.36
C VAL A 124 -1.37 -3.53 14.10
N GLY A 125 -1.92 -4.08 15.18
CA GLY A 125 -2.98 -5.08 15.14
C GLY A 125 -2.51 -6.51 14.90
N GLN A 126 -1.23 -6.73 14.60
CA GLN A 126 -0.66 -8.07 14.41
C GLN A 126 -0.35 -8.72 15.77
N SER A 127 -0.58 -10.04 15.87
CA SER A 127 -0.17 -10.84 17.03
C SER A 127 1.28 -11.31 16.88
N ILE A 128 2.12 -11.01 17.86
CA ILE A 128 3.54 -11.39 17.87
C ILE A 128 3.93 -12.04 19.20
N GLN A 129 5.01 -12.85 19.15
CA GLN A 129 5.60 -13.45 20.34
C GLN A 129 6.60 -12.49 20.99
N VAL A 130 6.50 -12.34 22.30
CA VAL A 130 7.32 -11.44 23.11
C VAL A 130 7.85 -12.19 24.31
N LYS A 131 9.16 -12.12 24.54
CA LYS A 131 9.78 -12.65 25.75
C LYS A 131 9.76 -11.58 26.82
N ASN A 132 9.04 -11.81 27.91
CA ASN A 132 9.07 -10.93 29.07
C ASN A 132 10.47 -10.98 29.72
N ILE A 133 11.05 -9.81 30.00
CA ILE A 133 12.43 -9.71 30.48
C ILE A 133 12.53 -10.15 31.95
N ASP A 134 11.51 -9.84 32.76
CA ASP A 134 11.49 -10.11 34.20
C ASP A 134 11.29 -11.61 34.52
N SER A 135 10.37 -12.26 33.82
CA SER A 135 9.98 -13.66 34.05
C SER A 135 10.64 -14.65 33.07
N GLY A 136 11.25 -14.17 31.99
CA GLY A 136 11.82 -14.99 30.92
C GLY A 136 10.79 -15.77 30.09
N ARG A 137 9.50 -15.65 30.38
CA ARG A 137 8.41 -16.36 29.68
C ARG A 137 8.14 -15.73 28.32
N ILE A 138 7.80 -16.56 27.35
CA ILE A 138 7.34 -16.12 26.02
C ILE A 138 5.82 -16.05 26.06
N ILE A 139 5.28 -14.90 25.67
CA ILE A 139 3.85 -14.61 25.67
C ILE A 139 3.46 -14.08 24.30
N ILE A 140 2.24 -14.35 23.88
CA ILE A 140 1.67 -13.85 22.62
C ILE A 140 0.83 -12.62 22.95
N GLY A 141 1.08 -11.53 22.25
CA GLY A 141 0.31 -10.29 22.39
C GLY A 141 0.07 -9.61 21.06
N ARG A 142 -0.89 -8.70 21.04
CA ARG A 142 -1.24 -7.88 19.88
C ARG A 142 -0.53 -6.54 19.96
N VAL A 143 0.08 -6.11 18.85
CA VAL A 143 0.72 -4.80 18.74
C VAL A 143 -0.36 -3.71 18.69
N GLU A 144 -0.27 -2.72 19.55
CA GLU A 144 -1.12 -1.52 19.56
C GLU A 144 -0.50 -0.40 18.71
N ALA A 145 -1.31 0.60 18.35
CA ALA A 145 -0.87 1.72 17.51
C ALA A 145 0.18 2.62 18.18
N ASP A 146 0.24 2.61 19.52
CA ASP A 146 1.25 3.34 20.30
C ASP A 146 2.58 2.59 20.42
N GLY A 147 2.67 1.39 19.82
CA GLY A 147 3.83 0.52 19.86
C GLY A 147 3.92 -0.36 21.10
N LYS A 148 2.95 -0.33 22.01
CA LYS A 148 2.86 -1.30 23.10
C LYS A 148 2.35 -2.63 22.59
N ILE A 149 2.65 -3.70 23.32
CA ILE A 149 2.06 -5.01 23.09
C ILE A 149 1.02 -5.28 24.16
N ARG A 150 -0.24 -5.40 23.75
CA ARG A 150 -1.32 -5.81 24.64
C ARG A 150 -1.41 -7.34 24.71
N ILE A 151 -1.54 -7.85 25.93
CA ILE A 151 -1.69 -9.28 26.24
C ILE A 151 -2.95 -9.44 27.06
N GLY A 152 -3.79 -10.42 26.74
CA GLY A 152 -5.10 -10.59 27.38
C GLY A 152 -6.25 -10.02 26.54
N GLY A 153 -7.44 -10.57 26.74
CA GLY A 153 -8.62 -10.36 25.88
C GLY A 153 -8.80 -11.49 24.85
N TYR A 154 -9.17 -12.67 25.33
CA TYR A 154 -9.86 -13.69 24.51
C TYR A 154 -11.34 -13.64 24.81
#